data_AF-A0A1Y0BH49-F1
#
_entry.id   AF-A0A1Y0BH49-F1
#
_cell.length_a   1.000
_cell.length_b   1.000
_cell.length_c   1.000
_cell.angle_alpha   90.00
_cell.angle_beta   90.00
_cell.angle_gamma   90.00
#
_symmetry.space_group_name_H-M   'P 1'
#
loop_
_entity.id
_entity.type
_entity.pdbx_description
1 polymer ?
#
loop_
_entity_poly.entity_id
_entity_poly.type
_entity_poly.pdbx_seq_one_letter_code
_entity_poly.pdbx_strand_id
1 'polypeptide(L)' 'MVDGRTLTSWPSIRTDLKNAGGKLVDQEVAIDGNLITSRKPADIPAFTKALMKAIEADAMAAA' A
#
# COMPACT_ATOMS: atom_id res chain seq x y z
N MET A 1 -8.86 4.41 -7.28
CA MET A 1 -10.03 3.60 -6.89
C MET A 1 -9.51 2.34 -6.20
N VAL A 2 -10.10 1.91 -5.07
CA VAL A 2 -9.59 0.81 -4.23
C VAL A 2 -10.33 -0.52 -4.41
N ASP A 3 -11.43 -0.53 -5.17
CA ASP A 3 -12.22 -1.72 -5.42
C ASP A 3 -11.37 -2.86 -6.02
N GLY A 4 -11.47 -4.04 -5.42
CA GLY A 4 -10.69 -5.23 -5.77
C GLY A 4 -9.22 -5.24 -5.31
N ARG A 5 -8.68 -4.10 -4.87
CA ARG A 5 -7.26 -3.97 -4.48
C ARG A 5 -6.99 -4.41 -3.05
N THR A 6 -5.80 -4.96 -2.83
CA THR A 6 -5.26 -5.30 -1.51
C THR A 6 -4.49 -4.11 -0.94
N LEU A 7 -4.85 -3.68 0.26
CA LEU A 7 -4.24 -2.52 0.90
C LEU A 7 -4.28 -2.59 2.41
N THR A 8 -3.56 -1.69 3.06
CA THR A 8 -3.66 -1.44 4.49
C THR A 8 -3.91 0.04 4.75
N SER A 9 -4.27 0.40 5.98
CA SER A 9 -4.61 1.78 6.33
C SER A 9 -4.60 2.03 7.83
N TRP A 10 -4.77 3.30 8.17
CA TRP A 10 -5.07 3.73 9.54
C TRP A 10 -6.34 3.04 10.07
N PRO A 11 -6.36 2.60 11.34
CA PRO A 11 -7.44 1.79 11.90
C PRO A 11 -8.84 2.38 11.72
N SER A 12 -9.00 3.70 11.89
CA SER A 12 -10.33 4.34 11.90
C SER A 12 -11.03 4.36 10.54
N ILE A 13 -10.29 4.27 9.43
CA ILE A 13 -10.85 4.29 8.06
C ILE A 13 -10.95 2.89 7.42
N ARG A 14 -10.60 1.84 8.19
CA ARG A 14 -10.56 0.47 7.66
C ARG A 14 -11.92 -0.01 7.16
N THR A 15 -12.98 0.34 7.89
CA THR A 15 -14.35 -0.03 7.53
C THR A 15 -14.79 0.64 6.24
N ASP A 16 -14.48 1.92 6.05
CA ASP A 16 -14.83 2.66 4.83
C ASP A 16 -14.16 2.08 3.59
N LEU A 17 -12.88 1.70 3.71
CA LEU A 17 -12.14 1.08 2.62
C LEU A 17 -12.67 -0.31 2.26
N LYS A 18 -13.11 -1.10 3.25
CA LYS A 18 -13.79 -2.38 2.99
C LYS A 18 -15.12 -2.17 2.27
N ASN A 19 -15.91 -1.18 2.72
CA ASN A 19 -17.19 -0.84 2.07
C ASN A 19 -17.00 -0.35 0.63
N ALA A 20 -15.85 0.26 0.33
CA ALA A 20 -15.44 0.67 -1.02
C ALA A 20 -14.86 -0.48 -1.88
N GLY A 21 -14.93 -1.74 -1.43
CA GLY A 21 -14.46 -2.92 -2.17
C GLY A 21 -12.98 -3.28 -1.95
N GLY A 22 -12.29 -2.59 -1.04
CA GLY A 22 -10.88 -2.84 -0.72
C GLY A 22 -10.67 -4.09 0.15
N LYS A 23 -9.66 -4.89 -0.18
CA LYS A 23 -9.22 -6.06 0.59
C LYS A 23 -8.20 -5.63 1.63
N LEU A 24 -8.67 -5.40 2.86
CA LEU A 24 -7.81 -4.91 3.93
C LEU A 24 -6.96 -6.00 4.58
N VAL A 25 -5.66 -5.75 4.67
CA VAL A 25 -4.68 -6.59 5.38
C VAL A 25 -4.03 -5.85 6.54
N ASP A 26 -3.70 -6.58 7.62
CA ASP A 26 -2.95 -6.01 8.74
C ASP A 26 -1.45 -6.26 8.58
N GLN A 27 -0.81 -5.47 7.72
CA GLN A 27 0.62 -5.53 7.42
C GLN A 27 1.21 -4.12 7.50
N GLU A 28 2.49 -3.97 7.87
CA GLU A 28 3.16 -2.67 7.91
C GLU A 28 3.09 -1.93 6.57
N VAL A 29 3.26 -2.69 5.49
CA VAL A 29 3.11 -2.22 4.11
C VAL A 29 2.32 -3.26 3.32
N ALA A 30 1.36 -2.79 2.53
CA ALA A 30 0.67 -3.61 1.53
C ALA A 30 0.98 -3.04 0.14
N ILE A 31 1.33 -3.93 -0.80
CA ILE A 31 1.68 -3.61 -2.19
C ILE A 31 0.73 -4.36 -3.11
N ASP A 32 0.02 -3.64 -3.96
CA ASP A 32 -0.84 -4.19 -5.02
C ASP A 32 -0.60 -3.43 -6.33
N GLY A 33 0.26 -4.02 -7.18
CA GLY A 33 0.79 -3.37 -8.37
C GLY A 33 1.51 -2.07 -7.99
N ASN A 34 1.03 -0.96 -8.53
CA ASN A 34 1.55 0.39 -8.25
C ASN A 34 0.95 1.05 -6.99
N LEU A 35 0.05 0.38 -6.26
CA LEU A 35 -0.52 0.91 -5.02
C LEU A 35 0.31 0.41 -3.84
N ILE A 36 0.93 1.33 -3.12
CA ILE A 36 1.70 1.07 -1.89
C ILE A 36 1.01 1.81 -0.75
N THR A 37 0.68 1.11 0.34
CA THR A 37 -0.03 1.68 1.50
C THR A 37 0.60 1.21 2.81
N SER A 38 0.45 1.98 3.89
CA SER A 38 0.95 1.64 5.24
C SER A 38 -0.08 1.99 6.32
N ARG A 39 0.08 1.46 7.54
CA ARG A 39 -0.95 1.59 8.59
C ARG A 39 -0.85 2.86 9.40
N LYS A 40 0.37 3.35 9.65
CA LYS A 40 0.66 4.40 10.64
C LYS A 40 2.04 5.04 10.41
N PRO A 41 2.34 6.21 11.01
CA PRO A 41 3.64 6.85 10.91
C PRO A 41 4.82 5.98 11.34
N ALA A 42 4.62 5.07 12.29
CA ALA A 42 5.67 4.11 12.69
C ALA A 42 6.12 3.19 11.54
N ASP A 43 5.27 3.00 10.53
CA ASP A 43 5.54 2.13 9.38
C ASP A 43 6.20 2.91 8.21
N ILE A 44 6.50 4.21 8.38
CA ILE A 44 7.16 5.06 7.36
C ILE A 44 8.48 4.45 6.86
N PRO A 45 9.39 3.92 7.70
CA PRO A 45 10.62 3.32 7.22
C PRO A 45 10.39 2.16 6.24
N ALA A 46 9.40 1.30 6.54
CA ALA A 46 9.02 0.18 5.69
C ALA A 46 8.37 0.68 4.38
N PHE A 47 7.49 1.69 4.47
CA PHE A 47 6.84 2.31 3.33
C PHE A 47 7.85 2.94 2.37
N THR A 48 8.77 3.77 2.87
CA THR A 48 9.79 4.43 2.05
C THR A 48 10.69 3.41 1.35
N LYS A 49 11.07 2.33 2.03
CA LYS A 49 11.84 1.23 1.43
C LYS A 49 11.07 0.56 0.27
N ALA A 50 9.77 0.29 0.46
CA ALA A 50 8.93 -0.28 -0.59
C ALA A 50 8.79 0.65 -1.79
N LEU A 51 8.62 1.95 -1.54
CA LEU A 51 8.51 2.98 -2.57
C LEU A 51 9.80 3.11 -3.40
N MET A 52 10.97 3.18 -2.74
CA MET A 52 12.27 3.23 -3.42
C MET A 52 12.44 2.02 -4.35
N LYS A 53 12.16 0.81 -3.83
CA LYS A 53 12.23 -0.41 -4.62
C LYS A 53 11.31 -0.38 -5.84
N ALA A 54 10.11 0.17 -5.71
CA ALA A 54 9.17 0.25 -6.82
C ALA A 54 9.67 1.21 -7.92
N ILE A 55 10.25 2.35 -7.53
CA ILE A 55 10.81 3.33 -8.47
C ILE A 55 12.06 2.76 -9.18
N GLU A 56 12.95 2.10 -8.44
CA GLU A 56 14.12 1.44 -9.03
C GLU A 56 13.72 0.35 -10.02
N ALA A 57 12.71 -0.47 -9.68
CA ALA A 57 12.22 -1.52 -10.57
C ALA A 57 11.59 -0.95 -11.85
N ASP A 58 10.84 0.14 -11.75
CA ASP A 58 10.25 0.82 -12.92
C ASP A 58 11.33 1.41 -13.83
N ALA A 59 12.35 2.05 -13.24
CA ALA A 59 13.49 2.57 -13.99
C ALA A 59 14.28 1.47 -14.72
N MET A 60 14.39 0.27 -14.15
CA MET A 60 15.01 -0.88 -14.83
C MET A 60 14.13 -1.49 -15.91
N ALA A 61 12.80 -1.43 -15.78
CA ALA A 61 11.89 -1.94 -16.81
C ALA A 61 11.78 -1.01 -18.04
N ALA A 62 12.12 0.26 -17.86
CA ALA A 62 12.13 1.28 -18.92
C ALA A 62 13.46 1.35 -19.71
N ALA A 63 14.50 0.62 -19.30
CA ALA A 63 15.82 0.57 -19.93
C ALA A 63 16.01 -0.69 -20.78
#